data_AF-A0A351HU09-F1
#
_entry.id   AF-A0A351HU09-F1
#
_cell.length_a   1.000
_cell.length_b   1.000
_cell.length_c   1.000
_cell.angle_alpha   90.00
_cell.angle_beta   90.00
_cell.angle_gamma   90.00
#
_symmetry.space_group_name_H-M   'P 1'
#
loop_
_entity.id
_entity.type
_entity.pdbx_description
1 polymer ?
#
loop_
_entity_poly.entity_id
_entity_poly.type
_entity_poly.pdbx_seq_one_letter_code
_entity_poly.pdbx_strand_id
1 'polypeptide(L)'
;MADHKNIERICIIIGIITLMFGLVFAYFGESLGITVSGSTDLSYATTLFDDSMVHTIDIEIAESDWNNLQENAADEEYQLCTITVDGETLDNVAIRPKGNSSLTSVVSSDSERYSFKIDFDKYSDGLTYHGLDKLNLNNIISDNTYLKEYLSYDMMAYMGVAAPLASFAKVSVNGEYFGLYLAVEGVEEAFAQRNYGSDYGNIYKPDSMQIGGDKEMGGGEMPDMSQMSEWPQGTADSQTTTDQNGAPQTADGFQPQNIGTPPEMNSETTGQPDQTAANAGQFPDIGQMGMGVNSGNDVALIYSDDELSSYENIWEGAVFDVTTSDKERLIDSIKQLNAGENLETVVDVEAVLKYFVVHNFVDNFDSYTGSMKHNYYLREDQGQLSMIAWDYNLAFSNFSGGGMGGGTTTTVATSTDEATTLVNYPIDTPVSGTTMDERPLLGVLLSNETYLKQYHQY
;
A
#
# COMPACT_ATOMS: atom_id res chain seq x y z
N MET A 1 44.08 -14.54 38.04
CA MET A 1 44.10 -13.58 36.92
C MET A 1 45.15 -12.54 37.25
N ALA A 2 46.06 -12.27 36.32
CA ALA A 2 47.37 -11.69 36.61
C ALA A 2 47.31 -10.18 36.90
N ASP A 3 47.70 -9.79 38.13
CA ASP A 3 48.12 -8.43 38.49
C ASP A 3 49.46 -8.12 37.79
N HIS A 4 49.40 -7.74 36.52
CA HIS A 4 50.58 -7.28 35.80
C HIS A 4 50.70 -5.75 35.97
N LYS A 5 51.73 -5.28 36.66
CA LYS A 5 52.01 -3.85 37.01
C LYS A 5 51.95 -2.84 35.85
N ASN A 6 51.87 -3.31 34.61
CA ASN A 6 51.87 -2.48 33.41
C ASN A 6 50.55 -2.55 32.63
N ILE A 7 49.55 -3.33 33.06
CA ILE A 7 48.33 -3.56 32.28
C ILE A 7 47.50 -2.28 32.13
N GLU A 8 47.39 -1.48 33.19
CA GLU A 8 46.70 -0.18 33.15
C GLU A 8 47.36 0.79 32.18
N ARG A 9 48.70 0.83 32.15
CA ARG A 9 49.45 1.68 31.21
C ARG A 9 49.26 1.24 29.77
N ILE A 10 49.21 -0.08 29.53
CA ILE A 10 48.95 -0.64 28.21
C ILE A 10 47.53 -0.27 27.76
N CYS A 11 46.52 -0.40 28.63
CA CYS A 11 45.14 -0.02 28.30
C CYS A 11 45.00 1.48 28.00
N ILE A 12 45.67 2.35 28.75
CA ILE A 12 45.66 3.80 28.49
C ILE A 12 46.31 4.11 27.13
N ILE A 13 47.45 3.47 26.83
CA ILE A 13 48.14 3.67 25.55
C ILE A 13 47.27 3.20 24.38
N ILE A 14 46.63 2.03 24.51
CA ILE A 14 45.70 1.52 23.49
C ILE A 14 44.53 2.48 23.33
N GLY A 15 43.91 2.96 24.41
CA GLY A 15 42.81 3.92 24.35
C GLY A 15 43.18 5.23 23.65
N ILE A 16 44.37 5.76 23.92
CA ILE A 16 44.89 6.96 23.24
C ILE A 16 45.12 6.68 21.76
N ILE A 17 45.70 5.53 21.40
CA ILE A 17 45.92 5.14 20.00
C ILE A 17 44.58 5.02 19.26
N THR A 18 43.59 4.34 19.85
CA THR A 18 42.26 4.21 19.25
C THR A 18 41.59 5.57 19.05
N LEU A 19 41.69 6.47 20.02
CA LEU A 19 41.11 7.81 19.92
C LEU A 19 41.83 8.66 18.86
N MET A 20 43.16 8.56 18.76
CA MET A 20 43.92 9.19 17.68
C MET A 20 43.55 8.62 16.31
N PHE A 21 43.35 7.31 16.20
CA PHE A 21 42.95 6.65 14.96
C PHE A 21 41.55 7.11 14.52
N GLY A 22 40.60 7.21 15.47
CA GLY A 22 39.26 7.76 15.22
C GLY A 22 39.30 9.22 14.76
N LEU A 23 40.14 10.06 15.38
CA LEU A 23 40.33 11.45 14.95
C LEU A 23 40.99 11.57 13.57
N VAL A 24 41.94 10.68 13.25
CA VAL A 24 42.56 10.65 11.92
C VAL A 24 41.53 10.31 10.85
N PHE A 25 40.66 9.33 11.07
CA PHE A 25 39.59 9.04 10.11
C PHE A 25 38.53 10.15 10.03
N ALA A 26 38.15 10.75 11.16
CA ALA A 26 37.16 11.82 11.19
C ALA A 26 37.63 13.10 10.45
N TYR A 27 38.93 13.42 10.48
CA TYR A 27 39.46 14.67 9.92
C TYR A 27 40.26 14.50 8.62
N PHE A 28 40.80 13.30 8.37
CA PHE A 28 41.66 13.02 7.22
C PHE A 28 41.15 11.86 6.35
N GLY A 29 39.95 11.32 6.62
CA GLY A 29 39.34 10.23 5.86
C GLY A 29 39.35 10.48 4.35
N GLU A 30 38.89 11.65 3.90
CA GLU A 30 38.88 12.02 2.48
C GLU A 30 40.28 12.00 1.84
N SER A 31 41.29 12.51 2.55
CA SER A 31 42.68 12.51 2.08
C SER A 31 43.34 11.12 2.07
N LEU A 32 42.77 10.18 2.83
CA LEU A 32 43.16 8.76 2.86
C LEU A 32 42.38 7.94 1.82
N GLY A 33 41.55 8.57 0.99
CA GLY A 33 40.72 7.89 -0.01
C GLY A 33 39.46 7.26 0.57
N ILE A 34 39.11 7.57 1.82
CA ILE A 34 37.81 7.23 2.41
C ILE A 34 36.85 8.34 1.97
N THR A 35 36.29 8.16 0.78
CA THR A 35 35.09 8.87 0.37
C THR A 35 33.91 8.19 1.04
N VAL A 36 33.09 8.93 1.79
CA VAL A 36 31.66 8.57 1.86
C VAL A 36 31.23 8.48 0.41
N SER A 37 30.73 7.33 -0.04
CA SER A 37 30.32 7.13 -1.43
C SER A 37 29.24 8.15 -1.77
N GLY A 38 29.69 9.32 -2.25
CA GLY A 38 28.89 10.49 -2.55
C GLY A 38 28.25 10.36 -3.91
N SER A 39 27.30 9.42 -3.98
CA SER A 39 26.13 9.34 -4.85
C SER A 39 25.65 7.91 -4.72
N THR A 40 24.57 7.66 -3.99
CA THR A 40 23.86 6.38 -4.14
C THR A 40 23.52 6.26 -5.62
N ASP A 41 24.01 5.22 -6.27
CA ASP A 41 23.59 4.90 -7.63
C ASP A 41 22.11 4.54 -7.53
N LEU A 42 21.22 5.38 -8.07
CA LEU A 42 19.78 5.15 -8.12
C LEU A 42 19.33 4.96 -9.58
N SER A 43 20.22 4.42 -10.43
CA SER A 43 19.94 4.25 -11.86
C SER A 43 18.84 3.24 -12.16
N TYR A 44 18.43 2.43 -11.17
CA TYR A 44 17.22 1.60 -11.23
C TYR A 44 15.99 2.37 -11.73
N ALA A 45 15.89 3.66 -11.37
CA ALA A 45 14.79 4.54 -11.76
C ALA A 45 14.69 4.74 -13.28
N THR A 46 15.80 4.57 -14.01
CA THR A 46 15.87 4.72 -15.47
C THR A 46 16.15 3.41 -16.20
N THR A 47 16.45 2.33 -15.48
CA THR A 47 16.65 0.99 -16.05
C THR A 47 15.35 0.19 -15.92
N LEU A 48 15.09 -0.45 -14.79
CA LEU A 48 13.90 -1.28 -14.56
C LEU A 48 12.59 -0.48 -14.62
N PHE A 49 12.63 0.84 -14.40
CA PHE A 49 11.44 1.68 -14.47
C PHE A 49 11.35 2.52 -15.75
N ASP A 50 12.04 2.11 -16.83
CA ASP A 50 11.79 2.63 -18.19
C ASP A 50 10.46 2.08 -18.74
N ASP A 51 9.38 2.82 -18.50
CA ASP A 51 8.04 2.46 -18.91
C ASP A 51 7.77 2.53 -20.44
N SER A 52 8.78 2.85 -21.26
CA SER A 52 8.68 2.79 -22.72
C SER A 52 8.73 1.37 -23.30
N MET A 53 9.05 0.37 -22.46
CA MET A 53 9.09 -1.03 -22.83
C MET A 53 8.50 -1.95 -21.76
N VAL A 54 8.34 -3.22 -22.12
CA VAL A 54 8.02 -4.28 -21.15
C VAL A 54 9.32 -4.99 -20.80
N HIS A 55 9.72 -4.89 -19.53
CA HIS A 55 10.92 -5.51 -19.00
C HIS A 55 10.79 -7.03 -18.92
N THR A 56 11.91 -7.70 -18.75
CA THR A 56 11.97 -9.15 -18.50
C THR A 56 12.55 -9.41 -17.12
N ILE A 57 11.84 -10.22 -16.35
CA ILE A 57 12.29 -10.66 -15.02
C ILE A 57 12.19 -12.19 -15.00
N ASP A 58 13.35 -12.85 -14.99
CA ASP A 58 13.44 -14.29 -14.90
C ASP A 58 13.87 -14.69 -13.48
N ILE A 59 13.06 -15.51 -12.84
CA ILE A 59 13.26 -16.01 -11.47
C ILE A 59 13.77 -17.45 -11.57
N GLU A 60 14.96 -17.70 -11.06
CA GLU A 60 15.51 -19.06 -10.89
C GLU A 60 15.49 -19.43 -9.41
N ILE A 61 14.75 -20.48 -9.08
CA ILE A 61 14.50 -20.91 -7.70
C ILE A 61 14.45 -22.43 -7.63
N ALA A 62 14.98 -23.02 -6.56
CA ALA A 62 14.90 -24.47 -6.38
C ALA A 62 13.43 -24.93 -6.37
N GLU A 63 13.13 -26.02 -7.07
CA GLU A 63 11.76 -26.54 -7.19
C GLU A 63 11.12 -26.84 -5.82
N SER A 64 11.92 -27.30 -4.85
CA SER A 64 11.47 -27.48 -3.47
C SER A 64 10.99 -26.19 -2.81
N ASP A 65 11.71 -25.09 -3.05
CA ASP A 65 11.50 -23.81 -2.40
C ASP A 65 10.34 -23.08 -3.07
N TRP A 66 10.21 -23.21 -4.39
CA TRP A 66 9.04 -22.74 -5.13
C TRP A 66 7.75 -23.44 -4.69
N ASN A 67 7.78 -24.77 -4.57
CA ASN A 67 6.61 -25.52 -4.08
C ASN A 67 6.28 -25.14 -2.63
N ASN A 68 7.29 -25.01 -1.77
CA ASN A 68 7.09 -24.56 -0.40
C ASN A 68 6.46 -23.16 -0.33
N LEU A 69 6.92 -22.24 -1.18
CA LEU A 69 6.39 -20.89 -1.32
C LEU A 69 4.92 -20.89 -1.75
N GLN A 70 4.53 -21.76 -2.68
CA GLN A 70 3.13 -21.85 -3.11
C GLN A 70 2.23 -22.49 -2.06
N GLU A 71 2.69 -23.58 -1.41
CA GLU A 71 1.91 -24.31 -0.40
C GLU A 71 1.71 -23.50 0.88
N ASN A 72 2.67 -22.64 1.23
CA ASN A 72 2.69 -21.85 2.46
C ASN A 72 2.64 -20.34 2.16
N ALA A 73 1.97 -19.96 1.06
CA ALA A 73 2.00 -18.59 0.57
C ALA A 73 1.50 -17.56 1.59
N ALA A 74 0.57 -17.95 2.47
CA ALA A 74 0.01 -17.12 3.54
C ALA A 74 1.04 -16.78 4.65
N ASP A 75 2.13 -17.55 4.76
CA ASP A 75 3.17 -17.30 5.77
C ASP A 75 4.15 -16.20 5.33
N GLU A 76 4.13 -15.83 4.04
CA GLU A 76 4.98 -14.78 3.46
C GLU A 76 6.49 -15.00 3.76
N GLU A 77 6.94 -16.25 3.76
CA GLU A 77 8.33 -16.58 4.02
C GLU A 77 9.22 -16.36 2.78
N TYR A 78 10.37 -15.72 3.00
CA TYR A 78 11.38 -15.52 1.97
C TYR A 78 12.09 -16.82 1.60
N GLN A 79 12.21 -17.06 0.30
CA GLN A 79 13.00 -18.12 -0.31
C GLN A 79 14.17 -17.54 -1.09
N LEU A 80 15.29 -18.26 -1.09
CA LEU A 80 16.49 -17.90 -1.86
C LEU A 80 16.24 -18.14 -3.35
N CYS A 81 16.62 -17.17 -4.18
CA CYS A 81 16.52 -17.25 -5.62
C CYS A 81 17.65 -16.46 -6.32
N THR A 82 17.74 -16.64 -7.62
CA THR A 82 18.49 -15.79 -8.54
C THR A 82 17.49 -15.03 -9.40
N ILE A 83 17.69 -13.72 -9.55
CA ILE A 83 16.83 -12.85 -10.37
C ILE A 83 17.65 -12.34 -11.54
N THR A 84 17.11 -12.45 -12.75
CA THR A 84 17.67 -11.79 -13.94
C THR A 84 16.72 -10.72 -14.44
N VAL A 85 17.15 -9.45 -14.40
CA VAL A 85 16.40 -8.31 -14.93
C VAL A 85 17.06 -7.85 -16.24
N ASP A 86 16.34 -7.95 -17.35
CA ASP A 86 16.82 -7.55 -18.68
C ASP A 86 18.22 -8.11 -19.06
N GLY A 87 18.47 -9.34 -18.64
CA GLY A 87 19.74 -10.05 -18.88
C GLY A 87 20.84 -9.78 -17.87
N GLU A 88 20.61 -8.93 -16.86
CA GLU A 88 21.50 -8.75 -15.72
C GLU A 88 21.08 -9.64 -14.55
N THR A 89 21.96 -10.54 -14.15
CA THR A 89 21.70 -11.56 -13.14
C THR A 89 22.25 -11.18 -11.77
N LEU A 90 21.41 -11.32 -10.74
CA LEU A 90 21.73 -11.14 -9.33
C LEU A 90 21.45 -12.45 -8.58
N ASP A 91 22.50 -13.00 -7.98
CA ASP A 91 22.41 -14.19 -7.13
C ASP A 91 22.18 -13.80 -5.67
N ASN A 92 21.66 -14.74 -4.88
CA ASN A 92 21.38 -14.57 -3.44
C ASN A 92 20.32 -13.53 -3.12
N VAL A 93 19.32 -13.43 -3.99
CA VAL A 93 18.15 -12.56 -3.81
C VAL A 93 17.06 -13.34 -3.08
N ALA A 94 16.20 -12.66 -2.35
CA ALA A 94 15.05 -13.28 -1.69
C ALA A 94 13.74 -12.96 -2.42
N ILE A 95 12.84 -13.93 -2.48
CA ILE A 95 11.48 -13.77 -3.00
C ILE A 95 10.46 -14.36 -2.04
N ARG A 96 9.31 -13.70 -1.89
CA ARG A 96 8.16 -14.22 -1.15
C ARG A 96 6.84 -13.76 -1.77
N PRO A 97 5.72 -14.48 -1.52
CA PRO A 97 4.39 -13.95 -1.78
C PRO A 97 4.13 -12.72 -0.92
N LYS A 98 3.26 -11.84 -1.40
CA LYS A 98 2.84 -10.63 -0.68
C LYS A 98 1.38 -10.29 -0.90
N GLY A 99 0.88 -9.47 0.02
CA GLY A 99 -0.40 -8.79 -0.07
C GLY A 99 -1.41 -9.33 0.93
N ASN A 100 -2.54 -8.64 1.05
CA ASN A 100 -3.60 -9.02 1.97
C ASN A 100 -4.75 -9.68 1.19
N SER A 101 -5.64 -8.88 0.60
CA SER A 101 -6.78 -9.36 -0.19
C SER A 101 -6.34 -10.15 -1.43
N SER A 102 -5.30 -9.69 -2.14
CA SER A 102 -4.78 -10.38 -3.32
C SER A 102 -4.18 -11.74 -2.98
N LEU A 103 -3.47 -11.85 -1.85
CA LEU A 103 -2.89 -13.11 -1.39
C LEU A 103 -3.99 -14.09 -0.99
N THR A 104 -4.89 -13.65 -0.11
CA THR A 104 -6.03 -14.46 0.35
C THR A 104 -6.90 -14.92 -0.81
N SER A 105 -7.12 -14.08 -1.82
CA SER A 105 -7.89 -14.44 -3.02
C SER A 105 -7.21 -15.53 -3.85
N VAL A 106 -5.88 -15.54 -3.94
CA VAL A 106 -5.14 -16.56 -4.69
C VAL A 106 -5.11 -17.87 -3.90
N VAL A 107 -4.77 -17.82 -2.61
CA VAL A 107 -4.75 -18.98 -1.69
C VAL A 107 -6.10 -19.72 -1.65
N SER A 108 -7.20 -18.99 -1.77
CA SER A 108 -8.56 -19.55 -1.77
C SER A 108 -9.08 -19.98 -3.15
N SER A 109 -8.21 -20.02 -4.16
CA SER A 109 -8.56 -20.34 -5.55
C SER A 109 -7.62 -21.39 -6.16
N ASP A 110 -7.93 -21.84 -7.38
CA ASP A 110 -7.04 -22.71 -8.16
C ASP A 110 -5.93 -21.92 -8.92
N SER A 111 -5.77 -20.63 -8.63
CA SER A 111 -4.74 -19.78 -9.22
C SER A 111 -3.43 -19.88 -8.44
N GLU A 112 -2.30 -19.88 -9.14
CA GLU A 112 -0.97 -19.75 -8.54
C GLU A 112 -0.38 -18.34 -8.74
N ARG A 113 -1.17 -17.40 -9.29
CA ARG A 113 -0.71 -16.07 -9.71
C ARG A 113 -0.59 -15.11 -8.51
N TYR A 114 0.31 -15.40 -7.59
CA TYR A 114 0.63 -14.54 -6.46
C TYR A 114 1.30 -13.25 -6.90
N SER A 115 1.16 -12.19 -6.10
CA SER A 115 2.07 -11.05 -6.12
C SER A 115 3.32 -11.42 -5.32
N PHE A 116 4.48 -10.88 -5.70
CA PHE A 116 5.74 -11.18 -5.02
C PHE A 116 6.42 -9.92 -4.50
N LYS A 117 7.12 -10.04 -3.36
CA LYS A 117 8.13 -9.09 -2.91
C LYS A 117 9.51 -9.71 -3.15
N ILE A 118 10.37 -8.97 -3.82
CA ILE A 118 11.78 -9.28 -4.04
C ILE A 118 12.58 -8.36 -3.14
N ASP A 119 13.55 -8.95 -2.45
CA ASP A 119 14.41 -8.28 -1.49
C ASP A 119 15.86 -8.63 -1.84
N PHE A 120 16.61 -7.62 -2.31
CA PHE A 120 17.93 -7.83 -2.92
C PHE A 120 19.02 -8.04 -1.87
N ASP A 121 18.90 -7.47 -0.67
CA ASP A 121 19.94 -7.54 0.36
C ASP A 121 19.65 -8.52 1.49
N LYS A 122 18.45 -9.14 1.53
CA LYS A 122 18.05 -10.11 2.57
C LYS A 122 19.10 -11.14 2.98
N TYR A 123 19.82 -11.70 2.00
CA TYR A 123 20.84 -12.75 2.22
C TYR A 123 22.26 -12.28 1.91
N SER A 124 22.42 -11.04 1.44
CA SER A 124 23.70 -10.46 1.07
C SER A 124 23.68 -8.95 1.32
N ASP A 125 24.02 -8.55 2.55
CA ASP A 125 24.05 -7.15 2.99
C ASP A 125 24.65 -6.21 1.92
N GLY A 126 23.88 -5.19 1.53
CA GLY A 126 24.29 -4.17 0.56
C GLY A 126 24.19 -4.56 -0.91
N LEU A 127 23.70 -5.75 -1.24
CA LEU A 127 23.33 -6.09 -2.62
C LEU A 127 22.10 -5.30 -3.04
N THR A 128 22.20 -4.55 -4.12
CA THR A 128 21.08 -3.78 -4.68
C THR A 128 21.01 -4.01 -6.19
N TYR A 129 19.82 -3.81 -6.77
CA TYR A 129 19.69 -3.68 -8.22
C TYR A 129 19.79 -2.21 -8.59
N HIS A 130 20.99 -1.74 -8.98
CA HIS A 130 21.25 -0.34 -9.36
C HIS A 130 20.75 0.68 -8.33
N GLY A 131 20.86 0.33 -7.03
CA GLY A 131 20.37 1.13 -5.90
C GLY A 131 19.02 0.71 -5.34
N LEU A 132 18.24 -0.11 -6.04
CA LEU A 132 16.96 -0.62 -5.55
C LEU A 132 17.18 -1.72 -4.52
N ASP A 133 16.59 -1.56 -3.34
CA ASP A 133 16.65 -2.53 -2.23
C ASP A 133 15.51 -3.57 -2.30
N LYS A 134 14.28 -3.14 -2.61
CA LYS A 134 13.11 -4.03 -2.71
C LYS A 134 12.23 -3.69 -3.90
N LEU A 135 11.70 -4.73 -4.54
CA LEU A 135 10.81 -4.65 -5.70
C LEU A 135 9.52 -5.43 -5.43
N ASN A 136 8.38 -4.85 -5.77
CA ASN A 136 7.10 -5.55 -5.75
C ASN A 136 6.72 -5.95 -7.18
N LEU A 137 6.33 -7.20 -7.36
CA LEU A 137 5.70 -7.70 -8.57
C LEU A 137 4.22 -7.90 -8.27
N ASN A 138 3.39 -6.91 -8.63
CA ASN A 138 1.95 -6.99 -8.43
C ASN A 138 1.32 -7.82 -9.55
N ASN A 139 0.46 -8.78 -9.18
CA ASN A 139 -0.17 -9.73 -10.10
C ASN A 139 -1.30 -9.13 -10.96
N ILE A 140 -1.78 -7.95 -10.57
CA ILE A 140 -2.82 -7.16 -11.23
C ILE A 140 -4.15 -7.90 -11.36
N ILE A 141 -4.41 -8.88 -10.48
CA ILE A 141 -5.52 -9.83 -10.67
C ILE A 141 -6.92 -9.17 -10.56
N SER A 142 -7.03 -8.06 -9.82
CA SER A 142 -8.28 -7.31 -9.63
C SER A 142 -8.51 -6.20 -10.66
N ASP A 143 -7.56 -5.98 -11.59
CA ASP A 143 -7.64 -4.90 -12.58
C ASP A 143 -7.58 -5.42 -14.01
N ASN A 144 -8.77 -5.50 -14.62
CA ASN A 144 -8.92 -5.89 -16.02
C ASN A 144 -8.26 -4.93 -17.03
N THR A 145 -7.90 -3.72 -16.61
CA THR A 145 -7.23 -2.73 -17.48
C THR A 145 -5.72 -2.85 -17.42
N TYR A 146 -5.19 -3.45 -16.36
CA TYR A 146 -3.78 -3.46 -15.99
C TYR A 146 -3.16 -2.06 -15.70
N LEU A 147 -3.96 -1.00 -15.70
CA LEU A 147 -3.48 0.38 -15.77
C LEU A 147 -3.82 1.22 -14.55
N LYS A 148 -4.70 0.80 -13.65
CA LYS A 148 -5.21 1.68 -12.57
C LYS A 148 -4.09 2.17 -11.66
N GLU A 149 -3.27 1.24 -11.17
CA GLU A 149 -2.15 1.57 -10.27
C GLU A 149 -1.06 2.36 -11.01
N TYR A 150 -0.66 1.91 -12.21
CA TYR A 150 0.32 2.61 -13.05
C TYR A 150 -0.09 4.06 -13.34
N LEU A 151 -1.31 4.28 -13.85
CA LEU A 151 -1.81 5.62 -14.17
C LEU A 151 -1.94 6.50 -12.93
N SER A 152 -2.29 5.91 -11.78
CA SER A 152 -2.38 6.67 -10.53
C SER A 152 -1.01 7.17 -10.09
N TYR A 153 0.03 6.33 -10.15
CA TYR A 153 1.40 6.76 -9.83
C TYR A 153 1.96 7.75 -10.87
N ASP A 154 1.66 7.59 -12.16
CA ASP A 154 2.03 8.55 -13.20
C ASP A 154 1.39 9.92 -12.95
N MET A 155 0.09 9.98 -12.61
CA MET A 155 -0.59 11.23 -12.26
C MET A 155 -0.01 11.87 -10.98
N MET A 156 0.33 11.07 -9.96
CA MET A 156 0.99 11.57 -8.75
C MET A 156 2.35 12.19 -9.09
N ALA A 157 3.18 11.50 -9.88
CA ALA A 157 4.47 11.99 -10.33
C ALA A 157 4.34 13.27 -11.18
N TYR A 158 3.34 13.33 -12.07
CA TYR A 158 3.02 14.52 -12.85
C TYR A 158 2.71 15.74 -11.97
N MET A 159 2.02 15.52 -10.85
CA MET A 159 1.72 16.55 -9.86
C MET A 159 2.90 16.84 -8.91
N GLY A 160 4.01 16.12 -9.03
CA GLY A 160 5.16 16.26 -8.13
C GLY A 160 4.91 15.71 -6.72
N VAL A 161 3.96 14.78 -6.59
CA VAL A 161 3.72 14.01 -5.37
C VAL A 161 4.61 12.78 -5.38
N ALA A 162 5.24 12.48 -4.25
CA ALA A 162 6.06 11.28 -4.12
C ALA A 162 5.20 10.02 -4.29
N ALA A 163 5.55 9.22 -5.28
CA ALA A 163 4.90 7.96 -5.61
C ALA A 163 5.93 6.92 -6.07
N PRO A 164 5.68 5.62 -5.81
CA PRO A 164 6.51 4.54 -6.34
C PRO A 164 6.65 4.64 -7.86
N LEU A 165 7.84 4.35 -8.37
CA LEU A 165 7.99 4.07 -9.80
C LEU A 165 7.33 2.75 -10.17
N ALA A 166 6.81 2.67 -11.40
CA ALA A 166 6.17 1.46 -11.89
C ALA A 166 6.42 1.25 -13.38
N SER A 167 6.62 -0.01 -13.78
CA SER A 167 6.78 -0.46 -15.16
C SER A 167 6.20 -1.86 -15.35
N PHE A 168 5.91 -2.24 -16.59
CA PHE A 168 5.41 -3.59 -16.87
C PHE A 168 6.56 -4.58 -17.04
N ALA A 169 6.44 -5.76 -16.44
CA ALA A 169 7.42 -6.82 -16.55
C ALA A 169 6.79 -8.14 -16.99
N LYS A 170 7.40 -8.80 -17.97
CA LYS A 170 7.16 -10.19 -18.29
C LYS A 170 7.96 -11.05 -17.31
N VAL A 171 7.26 -11.77 -16.45
CA VAL A 171 7.87 -12.64 -15.44
C VAL A 171 7.93 -14.08 -15.94
N SER A 172 9.08 -14.73 -15.76
CA SER A 172 9.26 -16.18 -15.94
C SER A 172 9.77 -16.79 -14.64
N VAL A 173 9.42 -18.05 -14.37
CA VAL A 173 9.94 -18.84 -13.25
C VAL A 173 10.54 -20.12 -13.81
N ASN A 174 11.81 -20.40 -13.49
CA ASN A 174 12.54 -21.58 -13.95
C ASN A 174 12.47 -21.82 -15.47
N GLY A 175 12.52 -20.72 -16.24
CA GLY A 175 12.47 -20.73 -17.71
C GLY A 175 11.07 -20.82 -18.33
N GLU A 176 10.02 -20.94 -17.51
CA GLU A 176 8.63 -20.96 -17.98
C GLU A 176 7.96 -19.60 -17.77
N TYR A 177 7.22 -19.13 -18.77
CA TYR A 177 6.50 -17.86 -18.66
C TYR A 177 5.39 -17.93 -17.59
N PHE A 178 5.45 -17.02 -16.63
CA PHE A 178 4.53 -16.98 -15.50
C PHE A 178 3.42 -15.95 -15.69
N GLY A 179 3.73 -14.75 -16.17
CA GLY A 179 2.72 -13.73 -16.44
C GLY A 179 3.26 -12.32 -16.67
N LEU A 180 2.36 -11.41 -17.05
CA LEU A 180 2.59 -9.97 -17.05
C LEU A 180 2.32 -9.40 -15.65
N TYR A 181 3.29 -8.70 -15.08
CA TYR A 181 3.22 -8.10 -13.75
C TYR A 181 3.47 -6.59 -13.84
N LEU A 182 3.02 -5.86 -12.82
CA LEU A 182 3.44 -4.49 -12.60
C LEU A 182 4.60 -4.55 -11.61
N ALA A 183 5.80 -4.21 -12.09
CA ALA A 183 6.95 -3.96 -11.24
C ALA A 183 6.72 -2.61 -10.56
N VAL A 184 6.75 -2.57 -9.22
CA VAL A 184 6.50 -1.39 -8.40
C VAL A 184 7.62 -1.24 -7.39
N GLU A 185 8.25 -0.07 -7.36
CA GLU A 185 9.30 0.30 -6.40
C GLU A 185 8.80 0.10 -4.96
N GLY A 186 9.61 -0.55 -4.11
CA GLY A 186 9.31 -0.63 -2.68
C GLY A 186 9.43 0.73 -2.01
N VAL A 187 8.45 1.10 -1.16
CA VAL A 187 8.56 2.30 -0.30
C VAL A 187 9.47 1.97 0.88
N GLU A 188 10.76 2.01 0.59
CA GLU A 188 11.86 1.59 1.46
C GLU A 188 13.01 2.62 1.30
N GLU A 189 14.27 2.23 1.57
CA GLU A 189 15.39 3.18 1.58
C GLU A 189 15.65 3.83 0.20
N ALA A 190 15.68 3.06 -0.90
CA ALA A 190 15.93 3.60 -2.24
C ALA A 190 14.86 4.63 -2.65
N PHE A 191 13.59 4.31 -2.39
CA PHE A 191 12.48 5.24 -2.60
C PHE A 191 12.66 6.53 -1.78
N ALA A 192 13.01 6.39 -0.50
CA ALA A 192 13.17 7.53 0.40
C ALA A 192 14.32 8.43 -0.07
N GLN A 193 15.46 7.83 -0.43
CA GLN A 193 16.61 8.56 -0.97
C GLN A 193 16.30 9.24 -2.32
N ARG A 194 15.58 8.57 -3.23
CA ARG A 194 15.21 9.13 -4.54
C ARG A 194 14.32 10.36 -4.42
N ASN A 195 13.35 10.34 -3.49
CA ASN A 195 12.37 11.41 -3.35
C ASN A 195 12.82 12.53 -2.41
N TYR A 196 13.60 12.23 -1.37
CA TYR A 196 13.88 13.17 -0.27
C TYR A 196 15.37 13.34 0.05
N GLY A 197 16.26 12.63 -0.64
CA GLY A 197 17.70 12.67 -0.37
C GLY A 197 18.09 11.91 0.88
N SER A 198 19.27 12.18 1.44
CA SER A 198 19.82 11.42 2.57
C SER A 198 19.17 11.72 3.93
N ASP A 199 18.43 12.82 4.04
CA ASP A 199 17.71 13.22 5.26
C ASP A 199 16.20 13.07 5.00
N TYR A 200 15.81 11.82 4.70
CA TYR A 200 14.49 11.51 4.19
C TYR A 200 13.40 11.42 5.27
N GLY A 201 13.74 11.61 6.55
CA GLY A 201 12.80 11.50 7.67
C GLY A 201 12.37 10.06 7.96
N ASN A 202 11.24 9.90 8.64
CA ASN A 202 10.62 8.61 8.92
C ASN A 202 9.46 8.36 7.96
N ILE A 203 9.26 7.11 7.58
CA ILE A 203 8.13 6.69 6.76
C ILE A 203 7.37 5.60 7.53
N TYR A 204 6.05 5.72 7.54
CA TYR A 204 5.13 4.80 8.19
C TYR A 204 4.10 4.31 7.18
N LYS A 205 3.66 3.06 7.32
CA LYS A 205 2.51 2.49 6.64
C LYS A 205 1.42 2.21 7.69
N PRO A 206 0.61 3.22 8.07
CA PRO A 206 -0.43 3.00 9.07
C PRO A 206 -1.41 1.94 8.61
N ASP A 207 -1.64 0.91 9.42
CA ASP A 207 -2.60 -0.14 9.13
C ASP A 207 -3.29 -0.63 10.41
N SER A 208 -4.62 -0.57 10.42
CA SER A 208 -5.43 -1.02 11.57
C SER A 208 -5.92 -2.45 11.44
N MET A 209 -5.70 -3.10 10.29
CA MET A 209 -6.04 -4.49 10.07
C MET A 209 -4.77 -5.34 10.10
N GLN A 210 -4.50 -5.93 11.27
CA GLN A 210 -3.43 -6.93 11.44
C GLN A 210 -3.79 -8.27 10.78
N ILE A 211 -4.07 -8.27 9.48
CA ILE A 211 -4.28 -9.47 8.66
C ILE A 211 -3.20 -9.47 7.58
N GLY A 212 -2.08 -10.14 7.85
CA GLY A 212 -0.99 -10.34 6.89
C GLY A 212 -0.30 -9.04 6.44
N GLY A 213 0.88 -8.78 6.99
CA GLY A 213 1.65 -7.61 6.60
C GLY A 213 3.09 -7.73 7.07
N ASP A 214 4.02 -7.65 6.12
CA ASP A 214 5.42 -7.20 6.19
C ASP A 214 6.06 -7.17 7.59
N LYS A 215 5.96 -8.27 8.35
CA LYS A 215 6.75 -8.45 9.57
C LYS A 215 8.19 -8.65 9.14
N GLU A 216 8.99 -7.60 9.21
CA GLU A 216 10.42 -7.78 9.42
C GLU A 216 10.59 -8.36 10.84
N MET A 217 10.67 -9.69 10.89
CA MET A 217 10.62 -10.50 12.10
C MET A 217 11.78 -10.19 13.06
N GLY A 218 11.52 -9.33 14.05
CA GLY A 218 12.11 -9.44 15.38
C GLY A 218 11.36 -10.52 16.18
N GLY A 219 11.99 -11.67 16.38
CA GLY A 219 11.34 -12.93 16.81
C GLY A 219 10.46 -12.88 18.07
N GLY A 220 9.16 -13.06 17.87
CA GLY A 220 8.17 -13.41 18.90
C GLY A 220 7.23 -14.50 18.40
N GLU A 221 6.93 -15.49 19.24
CA GLU A 221 6.07 -16.65 18.92
C GLU A 221 4.62 -16.23 18.63
N MET A 222 4.02 -16.86 17.62
CA MET A 222 2.61 -16.68 17.26
C MET A 222 1.66 -17.33 18.29
N PRO A 223 0.42 -16.82 18.49
CA PRO A 223 -0.59 -17.49 19.29
C PRO A 223 -1.12 -18.79 18.63
N ASP A 224 -1.44 -19.76 19.47
CA ASP A 224 -1.95 -21.09 19.10
C ASP A 224 -3.36 -21.04 18.45
N MET A 225 -3.41 -21.36 17.16
CA MET A 225 -4.61 -21.39 16.31
C MET A 225 -5.57 -22.55 16.62
N SER A 226 -5.23 -23.47 17.54
CA SER A 226 -6.10 -24.59 17.91
C SER A 226 -7.32 -24.20 18.76
N GLN A 227 -7.43 -22.93 19.18
CA GLN A 227 -8.52 -22.41 20.02
C GLN A 227 -9.66 -21.72 19.24
N MET A 228 -9.54 -21.56 17.91
CA MET A 228 -10.64 -21.06 17.07
C MET A 228 -11.56 -22.22 16.67
N SER A 229 -12.47 -22.56 17.59
CA SER A 229 -13.51 -23.57 17.35
C SER A 229 -14.56 -23.11 16.31
N GLU A 230 -14.68 -23.92 15.25
CA GLU A 230 -15.84 -24.19 14.37
C GLU A 230 -16.79 -23.03 14.00
N TRP A 231 -16.69 -22.61 12.74
CA TRP A 231 -17.68 -21.74 12.08
C TRP A 231 -19.04 -22.45 11.92
N PRO A 232 -20.17 -21.82 12.31
CA PRO A 232 -21.48 -22.44 12.13
C PRO A 232 -21.89 -22.45 10.65
N GLN A 233 -22.16 -23.63 10.09
CA GLN A 233 -22.88 -23.77 8.82
C GLN A 233 -24.35 -23.37 9.02
N GLY A 234 -24.73 -22.19 8.50
CA GLY A 234 -26.10 -21.69 8.58
C GLY A 234 -27.07 -22.47 7.69
N THR A 235 -28.05 -23.13 8.30
CA THR A 235 -29.24 -23.68 7.62
C THR A 235 -30.22 -22.57 7.29
N ALA A 236 -30.69 -22.53 6.04
CA ALA A 236 -31.73 -21.62 5.58
C ALA A 236 -33.09 -21.95 6.23
N ASP A 237 -33.72 -20.95 6.85
CA ASP A 237 -35.15 -20.99 7.17
C ASP A 237 -35.84 -19.74 6.63
N SER A 238 -36.83 -19.99 5.78
CA SER A 238 -37.65 -19.00 5.09
C SER A 238 -38.79 -18.56 6.01
N GLN A 239 -38.89 -17.25 6.26
CA GLN A 239 -40.13 -16.66 6.77
C GLN A 239 -40.60 -15.53 5.86
N THR A 240 -41.65 -15.87 5.11
CA THR A 240 -42.55 -14.99 4.37
C THR A 240 -43.21 -13.97 5.29
N THR A 241 -43.13 -12.69 4.96
CA THR A 241 -44.07 -11.67 5.42
C THR A 241 -44.91 -11.17 4.25
N THR A 242 -46.22 -11.20 4.46
CA THR A 242 -47.28 -10.90 3.49
C THR A 242 -47.50 -9.41 3.30
N ASP A 243 -47.68 -9.04 2.02
CA ASP A 243 -48.20 -7.79 1.48
C ASP A 243 -49.52 -7.31 2.10
N GLN A 244 -49.69 -5.98 2.23
CA GLN A 244 -51.00 -5.31 2.14
C GLN A 244 -50.90 -3.90 1.50
N ASN A 245 -51.26 -3.86 0.22
CA ASN A 245 -52.15 -2.91 -0.49
C ASN A 245 -51.94 -1.38 -0.40
N GLY A 246 -51.78 -0.77 -1.59
CA GLY A 246 -52.29 0.57 -1.88
C GLY A 246 -51.77 1.23 -3.17
N ALA A 247 -52.35 0.91 -4.33
CA ALA A 247 -52.27 1.72 -5.56
C ALA A 247 -53.66 2.31 -5.86
N PRO A 248 -53.89 3.18 -6.88
CA PRO A 248 -52.95 3.80 -7.84
C PRO A 248 -53.20 5.33 -8.05
N GLN A 249 -52.38 6.00 -8.87
CA GLN A 249 -52.90 6.83 -9.98
C GLN A 249 -51.84 7.24 -11.03
N THR A 250 -52.33 7.26 -12.26
CA THR A 250 -51.69 7.37 -13.58
C THR A 250 -51.42 8.82 -14.01
N ALA A 251 -50.42 9.04 -14.87
CA ALA A 251 -50.49 10.03 -15.95
C ALA A 251 -49.47 9.73 -17.07
N ASP A 252 -49.94 9.89 -18.30
CA ASP A 252 -49.37 9.44 -19.57
C ASP A 252 -48.18 10.26 -20.09
N GLY A 253 -47.32 9.56 -20.85
CA GLY A 253 -47.09 9.89 -22.26
C GLY A 253 -45.85 10.71 -22.63
N PHE A 254 -44.82 10.05 -23.17
CA PHE A 254 -44.15 10.47 -24.41
C PHE A 254 -43.20 9.37 -24.94
N GLN A 255 -43.37 8.99 -26.21
CA GLN A 255 -42.33 8.39 -27.08
C GLN A 255 -42.31 9.23 -28.36
N PRO A 256 -41.14 9.49 -28.98
CA PRO A 256 -40.72 8.65 -30.13
C PRO A 256 -39.17 8.53 -30.29
N GLN A 257 -38.63 7.34 -30.58
CA GLN A 257 -38.24 6.79 -31.89
C GLN A 257 -36.76 6.93 -32.32
N ASN A 258 -36.11 5.76 -32.36
CA ASN A 258 -35.52 5.13 -33.56
C ASN A 258 -34.13 5.61 -34.05
N ILE A 259 -33.08 4.89 -33.64
CA ILE A 259 -31.91 4.60 -34.51
C ILE A 259 -31.46 3.15 -34.30
N GLY A 260 -31.73 2.32 -35.32
CA GLY A 260 -30.78 1.32 -35.86
C GLY A 260 -30.54 0.01 -35.09
N THR A 261 -31.27 -1.04 -35.45
CA THR A 261 -30.89 -2.44 -35.21
C THR A 261 -29.81 -2.93 -36.20
N PRO A 262 -28.79 -3.68 -35.74
CA PRO A 262 -28.08 -4.67 -36.54
C PRO A 262 -28.71 -6.08 -36.38
N PRO A 263 -28.41 -7.03 -37.28
CA PRO A 263 -29.34 -8.10 -37.67
C PRO A 263 -29.38 -9.33 -36.76
N GLU A 264 -30.56 -9.96 -36.77
CA GLU A 264 -30.85 -11.27 -36.20
C GLU A 264 -29.94 -12.37 -36.76
N MET A 265 -29.23 -13.07 -35.87
CA MET A 265 -28.79 -14.45 -36.12
C MET A 265 -29.84 -15.39 -35.52
N ASN A 266 -30.29 -16.33 -36.34
CA ASN A 266 -31.31 -17.31 -35.99
C ASN A 266 -30.89 -18.15 -34.78
N SER A 267 -31.89 -18.53 -33.98
CA SER A 267 -31.78 -19.61 -33.01
C SER A 267 -32.20 -20.91 -33.68
N GLU A 268 -31.47 -22.00 -33.48
CA GLU A 268 -32.11 -23.29 -33.23
C GLU A 268 -31.22 -24.20 -32.36
N THR A 269 -31.85 -24.71 -31.29
CA THR A 269 -31.55 -25.91 -30.49
C THR A 269 -30.51 -25.88 -29.35
N THR A 270 -31.08 -25.70 -28.16
CA THR A 270 -30.96 -26.55 -26.94
C THR A 270 -29.61 -26.71 -26.24
N GLY A 271 -29.49 -26.03 -25.10
CA GLY A 271 -28.52 -26.33 -24.04
C GLY A 271 -28.57 -25.25 -22.97
N GLN A 272 -29.23 -25.55 -21.85
CA GLN A 272 -29.29 -24.71 -20.66
C GLN A 272 -27.87 -24.44 -20.12
N PRO A 273 -27.44 -23.18 -19.90
CA PRO A 273 -26.22 -22.90 -19.14
C PRO A 273 -26.53 -22.98 -17.65
N ASP A 274 -25.73 -23.80 -16.98
CA ASP A 274 -25.67 -23.98 -15.54
C ASP A 274 -25.36 -22.65 -14.84
N GLN A 275 -26.13 -22.30 -13.82
CA GLN A 275 -25.91 -21.12 -13.00
C GLN A 275 -24.92 -21.47 -11.89
N THR A 276 -23.62 -21.31 -12.17
CA THR A 276 -22.56 -21.39 -11.14
C THR A 276 -21.61 -20.20 -11.31
N ALA A 277 -22.11 -19.00 -11.04
CA ALA A 277 -21.28 -17.81 -10.83
C ALA A 277 -22.00 -16.86 -9.87
N ALA A 278 -22.00 -17.22 -8.59
CA ALA A 278 -22.33 -16.32 -7.49
C ALA A 278 -21.67 -16.86 -6.21
N ASN A 279 -20.40 -16.50 -6.03
CA ASN A 279 -19.76 -16.48 -4.71
C ASN A 279 -18.57 -15.52 -4.77
N ALA A 280 -18.84 -14.25 -5.02
CA ALA A 280 -18.00 -13.21 -4.44
C ALA A 280 -18.40 -13.17 -2.96
N GLY A 281 -17.54 -13.69 -2.09
CA GLY A 281 -17.81 -13.81 -0.66
C GLY A 281 -18.22 -12.45 -0.10
N GLN A 282 -19.44 -12.37 0.45
CA GLN A 282 -19.81 -11.28 1.35
C GLN A 282 -18.91 -11.38 2.58
N PHE A 283 -18.06 -10.37 2.76
CA PHE A 283 -17.33 -10.20 4.01
C PHE A 283 -18.35 -10.04 5.16
N PRO A 284 -18.18 -10.77 6.28
CA PRO A 284 -19.02 -10.55 7.45
C PRO A 284 -18.81 -9.13 7.98
N ASP A 285 -19.89 -8.48 8.40
CA ASP A 285 -19.87 -7.25 9.18
C ASP A 285 -19.11 -7.51 10.50
N ILE A 286 -17.88 -7.00 10.59
CA ILE A 286 -16.97 -7.16 11.75
C ILE A 286 -17.46 -6.36 12.97
N GLY A 287 -18.56 -5.60 12.86
CA GLY A 287 -19.15 -4.83 13.95
C GLY A 287 -19.62 -5.64 15.17
N GLN A 288 -19.50 -6.98 15.19
CA GLN A 288 -20.05 -7.81 16.26
C GLN A 288 -19.15 -8.94 16.78
N MET A 289 -17.83 -8.73 16.87
CA MET A 289 -16.98 -9.55 17.75
C MET A 289 -16.18 -8.68 18.71
N GLY A 290 -16.67 -8.59 19.95
CA GLY A 290 -16.06 -7.82 21.02
C GLY A 290 -14.73 -8.41 21.48
N MET A 291 -13.63 -7.87 20.96
CA MET A 291 -12.29 -7.87 21.54
C MET A 291 -11.68 -6.49 21.22
N GLY A 292 -11.35 -5.71 22.26
CA GLY A 292 -10.72 -4.38 22.25
C GLY A 292 -10.64 -3.63 20.91
N VAL A 293 -11.68 -2.84 20.58
CA VAL A 293 -11.70 -1.98 19.40
C VAL A 293 -10.71 -0.83 19.61
N ASN A 294 -9.50 -0.93 19.04
CA ASN A 294 -8.75 0.27 18.70
C ASN A 294 -9.58 0.98 17.62
N SER A 295 -10.01 2.22 17.84
CA SER A 295 -10.94 2.95 16.94
C SER A 295 -10.33 3.28 15.57
N GLY A 296 -9.08 2.87 15.33
CA GLY A 296 -8.30 3.25 14.16
C GLY A 296 -8.21 4.77 14.01
N ASN A 297 -8.14 5.47 15.15
CA ASN A 297 -7.97 6.93 15.20
C ASN A 297 -6.56 7.30 14.78
N ASP A 298 -5.56 6.53 15.22
CA ASP A 298 -4.17 6.69 14.86
C ASP A 298 -3.96 6.60 13.35
N VAL A 299 -4.48 5.57 12.68
CA VAL A 299 -4.40 5.44 11.21
C VAL A 299 -5.25 6.47 10.45
N ALA A 300 -6.19 7.15 11.13
CA ALA A 300 -6.91 8.31 10.59
C ALA A 300 -6.17 9.64 10.85
N LEU A 301 -5.08 9.62 11.63
CA LEU A 301 -4.36 10.79 12.13
C LEU A 301 -5.21 11.66 13.05
N ILE A 302 -6.09 11.06 13.84
CA ILE A 302 -6.89 11.71 14.88
C ILE A 302 -6.10 11.69 16.19
N TYR A 303 -5.85 12.88 16.74
CA TYR A 303 -5.19 13.01 18.03
C TYR A 303 -6.08 12.44 19.15
N SER A 304 -5.55 11.50 19.91
CA SER A 304 -6.25 10.88 21.05
C SER A 304 -5.69 11.39 22.38
N ASP A 305 -4.40 11.21 22.61
CA ASP A 305 -3.64 11.69 23.76
C ASP A 305 -2.13 11.73 23.44
N ASP A 306 -1.30 11.95 24.46
CA ASP A 306 0.16 11.97 24.33
C ASP A 306 0.80 10.59 24.62
N GLU A 307 0.02 9.51 24.78
CA GLU A 307 0.55 8.17 25.10
C GLU A 307 0.94 7.40 23.83
N LEU A 308 2.16 6.87 23.79
CA LEU A 308 2.69 6.18 22.59
C LEU A 308 1.84 4.97 22.17
N SER A 309 1.26 4.28 23.15
CA SER A 309 0.43 3.09 22.94
C SER A 309 -0.88 3.38 22.19
N SER A 310 -1.29 4.65 22.13
CA SER A 310 -2.49 5.09 21.40
C SER A 310 -2.28 5.14 19.89
N TYR A 311 -1.04 4.97 19.43
CA TYR A 311 -0.62 5.10 18.02
C TYR A 311 0.17 3.89 17.51
N GLU A 312 0.05 2.73 18.15
CA GLU A 312 0.83 1.54 17.79
C GLU A 312 0.67 1.12 16.33
N ASN A 313 -0.51 1.28 15.73
CA ASN A 313 -0.73 0.93 14.32
C ASN A 313 0.12 1.75 13.35
N ILE A 314 0.66 2.90 13.78
CA ILE A 314 1.60 3.71 12.98
C ILE A 314 3.01 3.16 13.12
N TRP A 315 3.46 2.88 14.35
CA TRP A 315 4.83 2.42 14.60
C TRP A 315 5.06 0.97 14.18
N GLU A 316 4.03 0.12 14.26
CA GLU A 316 4.07 -1.26 13.75
C GLU A 316 4.31 -1.30 12.24
N GLY A 317 3.88 -0.26 11.52
CA GLY A 317 4.12 -0.06 10.09
C GLY A 317 5.31 0.86 9.77
N ALA A 318 6.20 1.15 10.72
CA ALA A 318 7.39 1.96 10.43
C ALA A 318 8.32 1.23 9.45
N VAL A 319 8.74 1.93 8.39
CA VAL A 319 9.68 1.41 7.37
C VAL A 319 11.10 1.36 7.92
N PHE A 320 11.43 2.27 8.84
CA PHE A 320 12.75 2.38 9.46
C PHE A 320 12.65 2.26 10.98
N ASP A 321 13.80 2.02 11.61
CA ASP A 321 13.90 2.07 13.07
C ASP A 321 13.55 3.47 13.60
N VAL A 322 12.50 3.55 14.41
CA VAL A 322 12.00 4.80 14.99
C VAL A 322 12.28 4.90 16.48
N THR A 323 12.84 6.03 16.91
CA THR A 323 13.14 6.27 18.33
C THR A 323 11.91 6.80 19.08
N THR A 324 11.95 6.75 20.42
CA THR A 324 10.92 7.40 21.24
C THR A 324 10.73 8.89 20.91
N SER A 325 11.82 9.60 20.61
CA SER A 325 11.76 11.02 20.25
C SER A 325 11.06 11.25 18.91
N ASP A 326 11.15 10.31 17.96
CA ASP A 326 10.45 10.39 16.68
C ASP A 326 8.95 10.19 16.90
N LYS A 327 8.60 9.20 17.73
CA LYS A 327 7.20 8.92 18.09
C LYS A 327 6.54 10.11 18.78
N GLU A 328 7.21 10.70 19.78
CA GLU A 328 6.72 11.89 20.49
C GLU A 328 6.55 13.10 19.54
N ARG A 329 7.49 13.30 18.60
CA ARG A 329 7.43 14.37 17.60
C ARG A 329 6.27 14.19 16.63
N LEU A 330 6.02 12.96 16.15
CA LEU A 330 4.88 12.69 15.29
C LEU A 330 3.55 12.92 16.04
N ILE A 331 3.42 12.49 17.31
CA ILE A 331 2.21 12.75 18.10
C ILE A 331 1.95 14.25 18.25
N ASP A 332 2.99 15.05 18.53
CA ASP A 332 2.86 16.50 18.61
C ASP A 332 2.43 17.12 17.26
N SER A 333 2.93 16.59 16.14
CA SER A 333 2.54 17.01 14.79
C SER A 333 1.06 16.70 14.52
N ILE A 334 0.60 15.50 14.88
CA ILE A 334 -0.80 15.07 14.78
C ILE A 334 -1.70 15.96 15.67
N LYS A 335 -1.26 16.28 16.89
CA LYS A 335 -1.98 17.17 17.81
C LYS A 335 -2.17 18.58 17.23
N GLN A 336 -1.11 19.18 16.71
CA GLN A 336 -1.15 20.51 16.09
C GLN A 336 -2.00 20.51 14.81
N LEU A 337 -1.89 19.47 13.98
CA LEU A 337 -2.77 19.26 12.82
C LEU A 337 -4.24 19.26 13.23
N ASN A 338 -4.62 18.44 14.21
CA ASN A 338 -6.01 18.34 14.68
C ASN A 338 -6.52 19.66 15.29
N ALA A 339 -5.64 20.47 15.88
CA ALA A 339 -5.97 21.79 16.40
C ALA A 339 -6.05 22.89 15.32
N GLY A 340 -5.59 22.61 14.09
CA GLY A 340 -5.46 23.63 13.04
C GLY A 340 -4.33 24.64 13.30
N GLU A 341 -3.33 24.26 14.11
CA GLU A 341 -2.23 25.12 14.54
C GLU A 341 -0.96 24.84 13.75
N ASN A 342 -0.19 25.89 13.42
CA ASN A 342 1.12 25.80 12.76
C ASN A 342 1.16 24.91 11.50
N LEU A 343 0.07 24.89 10.71
CA LEU A 343 -0.11 23.95 9.60
C LEU A 343 1.06 23.93 8.60
N GLU A 344 1.64 25.09 8.25
CA GLU A 344 2.81 25.19 7.35
C GLU A 344 4.08 24.53 7.91
N THR A 345 4.16 24.36 9.24
CA THR A 345 5.28 23.71 9.91
C THR A 345 5.04 22.20 10.05
N VAL A 346 3.80 21.81 10.36
CA VAL A 346 3.47 20.39 10.66
C VAL A 346 2.96 19.61 9.46
N VAL A 347 2.67 20.27 8.33
CA VAL A 347 2.27 19.61 7.08
C VAL A 347 3.01 20.26 5.91
N ASP A 348 3.53 19.46 4.99
CA ASP A 348 3.88 19.92 3.65
C ASP A 348 2.57 20.15 2.89
N VAL A 349 2.00 21.34 3.06
CA VAL A 349 0.67 21.69 2.54
C VAL A 349 0.61 21.53 1.02
N GLU A 350 1.67 21.92 0.30
CA GLU A 350 1.69 21.79 -1.15
C GLU A 350 1.64 20.33 -1.59
N ALA A 351 2.50 19.48 -1.02
CA ALA A 351 2.53 18.06 -1.36
C ALA A 351 1.21 17.36 -1.02
N VAL A 352 0.65 17.62 0.16
CA VAL A 352 -0.60 17.00 0.62
C VAL A 352 -1.81 17.45 -0.21
N LEU A 353 -1.91 18.73 -0.57
CA LEU A 353 -3.01 19.19 -1.43
C LEU A 353 -2.94 18.53 -2.81
N LYS A 354 -1.76 18.45 -3.42
CA LYS A 354 -1.58 17.79 -4.73
C LYS A 354 -1.82 16.28 -4.66
N TYR A 355 -1.44 15.63 -3.55
CA TYR A 355 -1.79 14.24 -3.30
C TYR A 355 -3.30 14.06 -3.36
N PHE A 356 -4.05 14.91 -2.62
CA PHE A 356 -5.50 14.81 -2.60
C PHE A 356 -6.15 15.15 -3.95
N VAL A 357 -5.58 16.04 -4.77
CA VAL A 357 -6.10 16.29 -6.13
C VAL A 357 -6.12 14.99 -6.95
N VAL A 358 -5.01 14.27 -7.02
CA VAL A 358 -4.95 13.02 -7.78
C VAL A 358 -5.76 11.93 -7.10
N HIS A 359 -5.62 11.76 -5.79
CA HIS A 359 -6.32 10.75 -5.00
C HIS A 359 -7.84 10.84 -5.16
N ASN A 360 -8.39 12.05 -5.11
CA ASN A 360 -9.81 12.31 -5.25
C ASN A 360 -10.24 12.25 -6.71
N PHE A 361 -9.39 12.63 -7.66
CA PHE A 361 -9.69 12.49 -9.09
C PHE A 361 -9.87 11.02 -9.50
N VAL A 362 -9.11 10.11 -8.89
CA VAL A 362 -9.21 8.67 -9.14
C VAL A 362 -10.11 7.94 -8.16
N ASP A 363 -10.84 8.62 -7.25
CA ASP A 363 -11.79 8.00 -6.32
C ASP A 363 -11.24 6.72 -5.61
N ASN A 364 -10.03 6.77 -5.06
CA ASN A 364 -9.47 5.62 -4.35
C ASN A 364 -9.99 5.53 -2.91
N PHE A 365 -11.19 4.95 -2.74
CA PHE A 365 -11.81 4.77 -1.42
C PHE A 365 -11.26 3.58 -0.63
N ASP A 366 -10.38 2.75 -1.20
CA ASP A 366 -9.66 1.72 -0.43
C ASP A 366 -8.41 2.31 0.23
N SER A 367 -8.54 3.50 0.81
CA SER A 367 -7.39 4.27 1.30
C SER A 367 -7.80 5.25 2.41
N TYR A 368 -7.03 6.32 2.63
CA TYR A 368 -7.25 7.30 3.70
C TYR A 368 -8.65 7.90 3.67
N THR A 369 -9.22 8.25 2.51
CA THR A 369 -10.56 8.90 2.41
C THR A 369 -11.75 7.95 2.60
N GLY A 370 -11.52 6.63 2.66
CA GLY A 370 -12.54 5.62 2.89
C GLY A 370 -12.62 5.12 4.31
N SER A 371 -13.62 4.28 4.61
CA SER A 371 -13.87 3.73 5.96
C SER A 371 -12.74 2.84 6.48
N MET A 372 -11.95 2.27 5.57
CA MET A 372 -10.93 1.27 5.84
C MET A 372 -9.66 1.93 6.45
N LYS A 373 -9.20 3.09 5.93
CA LYS A 373 -8.06 3.88 6.46
C LYS A 373 -6.68 3.18 6.34
N HIS A 374 -6.38 2.64 5.16
CA HIS A 374 -5.10 1.97 4.83
C HIS A 374 -4.51 2.53 3.54
N ASN A 375 -3.56 1.82 2.92
CA ASN A 375 -3.09 2.06 1.56
C ASN A 375 -2.65 3.51 1.31
N TYR A 376 -1.89 4.01 2.27
CA TYR A 376 -1.08 5.20 2.15
C TYR A 376 0.15 5.03 3.04
N TYR A 377 1.22 5.72 2.68
CA TYR A 377 2.34 5.92 3.58
C TYR A 377 2.31 7.36 4.09
N LEU A 378 2.68 7.54 5.35
CA LEU A 378 2.89 8.82 5.99
C LEU A 378 4.40 9.05 6.10
N ARG A 379 4.90 10.15 5.56
CA ARG A 379 6.24 10.63 5.85
C ARG A 379 6.18 11.70 6.93
N GLU A 380 7.08 11.61 7.90
CA GLU A 380 7.35 12.62 8.92
C GLU A 380 8.81 13.07 8.81
N ASP A 381 9.03 14.37 8.69
CA ASP A 381 10.37 14.96 8.62
C ASP A 381 10.47 16.20 9.51
N GLN A 382 11.20 16.07 10.61
CA GLN A 382 11.35 17.14 11.62
C GLN A 382 10.02 17.76 12.10
N GLY A 383 8.95 16.94 12.15
CA GLY A 383 7.59 17.30 12.52
C GLY A 383 6.67 17.65 11.35
N GLN A 384 7.18 17.69 10.12
CA GLN A 384 6.39 17.99 8.93
C GLN A 384 5.85 16.72 8.28
N LEU A 385 4.53 16.65 8.08
CA LEU A 385 3.82 15.49 7.54
C LEU A 385 3.57 15.63 6.03
N SER A 386 3.72 14.52 5.30
CA SER A 386 3.34 14.41 3.88
C SER A 386 2.84 12.99 3.57
N MET A 387 2.08 12.85 2.48
CA MET A 387 1.53 11.56 2.05
C MET A 387 2.31 10.99 0.87
N ILE A 388 2.44 9.67 0.85
CA ILE A 388 3.00 8.89 -0.26
C ILE A 388 1.92 7.94 -0.76
N ALA A 389 1.71 7.89 -2.07
CA ALA A 389 0.72 7.03 -2.71
C ALA A 389 1.10 5.56 -2.63
N TRP A 390 0.12 4.68 -2.36
CA TRP A 390 0.33 3.23 -2.30
C TRP A 390 -0.95 2.45 -2.60
N ASP A 391 -0.81 1.33 -3.30
CA ASP A 391 -1.86 0.35 -3.62
C ASP A 391 -3.12 0.97 -4.26
N TYR A 392 -2.95 1.48 -5.48
CA TYR A 392 -4.02 2.10 -6.28
C TYR A 392 -4.70 1.11 -7.24
N ASN A 393 -4.63 -0.19 -6.96
CA ASN A 393 -5.26 -1.24 -7.77
C ASN A 393 -6.81 -1.15 -7.78
N LEU A 394 -7.42 -0.58 -6.73
CA LEU A 394 -8.87 -0.34 -6.60
C LEU A 394 -9.27 1.12 -6.85
N ALA A 395 -8.36 1.92 -7.42
CA ALA A 395 -8.69 3.26 -7.93
C ALA A 395 -9.72 3.22 -9.06
N PHE A 396 -10.18 4.39 -9.48
CA PHE A 396 -11.30 4.64 -10.38
C PHE A 396 -12.60 4.03 -9.85
N SER A 397 -12.86 4.27 -8.56
CA SER A 397 -14.06 3.86 -7.82
C SER A 397 -14.34 2.35 -7.82
N ASN A 398 -13.29 1.53 -7.97
CA ASN A 398 -13.43 0.07 -8.06
C ASN A 398 -13.44 -0.60 -6.68
N PHE A 399 -13.55 0.17 -5.59
CA PHE A 399 -13.53 -0.34 -4.21
C PHE A 399 -14.91 -0.75 -3.67
N SER A 400 -15.11 -2.08 -3.67
CA SER A 400 -16.09 -2.91 -2.97
C SER A 400 -16.83 -2.39 -1.72
N GLY A 401 -16.02 -2.00 -0.74
CA GLY A 401 -16.34 -2.17 0.69
C GLY A 401 -16.70 -0.89 1.45
N GLY A 402 -16.75 0.26 0.76
CA GLY A 402 -16.81 1.58 1.39
C GLY A 402 -18.10 2.36 1.17
N GLY A 403 -19.19 1.69 0.77
CA GLY A 403 -20.52 2.30 0.62
C GLY A 403 -20.84 2.89 -0.75
N MET A 404 -19.85 3.18 -1.61
CA MET A 404 -20.05 3.56 -3.02
C MET A 404 -18.84 3.16 -3.89
N GLY A 405 -18.55 1.87 -4.01
CA GLY A 405 -17.60 1.42 -5.02
C GLY A 405 -17.83 -0.04 -5.40
N GLY A 406 -18.10 -0.26 -6.69
CA GLY A 406 -17.64 -1.44 -7.42
C GLY A 406 -18.08 -2.82 -6.95
N GLY A 407 -19.35 -3.08 -6.62
CA GLY A 407 -19.74 -4.47 -6.36
C GLY A 407 -21.15 -4.78 -5.89
N THR A 408 -22.20 -4.28 -6.54
CA THR A 408 -23.48 -5.02 -6.69
C THR A 408 -24.42 -4.24 -7.59
N THR A 409 -25.08 -4.95 -8.51
CA THR A 409 -26.25 -4.49 -9.24
C THR A 409 -27.29 -3.89 -8.28
N THR A 410 -27.28 -2.57 -8.12
CA THR A 410 -28.36 -1.87 -7.43
C THR A 410 -29.57 -1.88 -8.34
N THR A 411 -30.52 -2.74 -8.03
CA THR A 411 -31.83 -2.87 -8.69
C THR A 411 -32.80 -1.73 -8.31
N VAL A 412 -32.29 -0.63 -7.77
CA VAL A 412 -33.08 0.58 -7.53
C VAL A 412 -32.65 1.60 -8.55
N ALA A 413 -33.53 1.85 -9.52
CA ALA A 413 -33.37 2.93 -10.49
C ALA A 413 -33.41 4.28 -9.77
N THR A 414 -32.27 4.75 -9.26
CA THR A 414 -31.97 6.18 -9.21
C THR A 414 -31.85 6.67 -10.65
N SER A 415 -32.36 7.86 -10.95
CA SER A 415 -32.42 8.40 -12.32
C SER A 415 -31.07 8.73 -12.97
N THR A 416 -29.98 8.37 -12.31
CA THR A 416 -28.59 8.62 -12.68
C THR A 416 -27.84 7.31 -12.51
N ASP A 417 -27.14 6.85 -13.54
CA ASP A 417 -26.32 5.65 -13.44
C ASP A 417 -25.12 5.85 -12.49
N GLU A 418 -24.60 4.75 -11.95
CA GLU A 418 -23.51 4.75 -10.96
C GLU A 418 -22.26 5.46 -11.47
N ALA A 419 -21.89 5.25 -12.74
CA ALA A 419 -20.74 5.91 -13.35
C ALA A 419 -20.92 7.43 -13.41
N THR A 420 -22.11 7.92 -13.78
CA THR A 420 -22.40 9.36 -13.74
C THR A 420 -22.31 9.93 -12.32
N THR A 421 -22.66 9.14 -11.29
CA THR A 421 -22.53 9.57 -9.89
C THR A 421 -21.06 9.69 -9.47
N LEU A 422 -20.25 8.68 -9.80
CA LEU A 422 -18.83 8.62 -9.47
C LEU A 422 -18.02 9.70 -10.19
N VAL A 423 -18.24 9.91 -11.49
CA VAL A 423 -17.57 10.99 -12.25
C VAL A 423 -17.89 12.39 -11.69
N ASN A 424 -19.00 12.54 -10.97
CA ASN A 424 -19.40 13.79 -10.31
C ASN A 424 -19.25 13.72 -8.78
N TYR A 425 -18.38 12.84 -8.26
CA TYR A 425 -18.12 12.76 -6.83
C TYR A 425 -17.60 14.12 -6.30
N PRO A 426 -18.07 14.57 -5.13
CA PRO A 426 -17.76 15.92 -4.65
C PRO A 426 -16.28 16.08 -4.31
N ILE A 427 -15.61 17.04 -4.97
CA ILE A 427 -14.19 17.35 -4.73
C ILE A 427 -13.93 18.09 -3.42
N ASP A 428 -14.95 18.75 -2.85
CA ASP A 428 -14.84 19.53 -1.59
C ASP A 428 -15.12 18.68 -0.35
N THR A 429 -15.78 17.54 -0.53
CA THR A 429 -16.04 16.55 0.53
C THR A 429 -15.77 15.13 0.04
N PRO A 430 -14.56 14.82 -0.44
CA PRO A 430 -14.26 13.59 -1.16
C PRO A 430 -13.96 12.44 -0.18
N VAL A 431 -14.97 12.05 0.62
CA VAL A 431 -14.84 10.99 1.63
C VAL A 431 -16.01 10.00 1.52
N SER A 432 -15.70 8.69 1.58
CA SER A 432 -16.71 7.63 1.46
C SER A 432 -16.88 6.85 2.76
N GLY A 433 -18.11 6.78 3.26
CA GLY A 433 -18.44 6.06 4.50
C GLY A 433 -17.79 6.65 5.77
N THR A 434 -17.47 7.95 5.74
CA THR A 434 -16.86 8.72 6.84
C THR A 434 -17.18 10.21 6.64
N THR A 435 -16.60 11.09 7.46
CA THR A 435 -16.79 12.54 7.39
C THR A 435 -15.45 13.28 7.30
N MET A 436 -15.47 14.54 6.86
CA MET A 436 -14.27 15.38 6.76
C MET A 436 -13.58 15.57 8.11
N ASP A 437 -14.35 15.69 9.19
CA ASP A 437 -13.81 15.86 10.55
C ASP A 437 -13.09 14.60 11.06
N GLU A 438 -13.40 13.43 10.51
CA GLU A 438 -12.72 12.17 10.79
C GLU A 438 -11.45 11.98 9.93
N ARG A 439 -11.11 12.95 9.08
CA ARG A 439 -9.91 12.93 8.23
C ARG A 439 -9.13 14.24 8.38
N PRO A 440 -8.47 14.48 9.54
CA PRO A 440 -7.87 15.78 9.85
C PRO A 440 -6.92 16.32 8.79
N LEU A 441 -6.11 15.47 8.15
CA LEU A 441 -5.17 15.92 7.14
C LEU A 441 -5.86 16.55 5.91
N LEU A 442 -7.04 16.04 5.53
CA LEU A 442 -7.86 16.60 4.46
C LEU A 442 -8.81 17.69 4.98
N GLY A 443 -9.58 17.37 6.04
CA GLY A 443 -10.63 18.22 6.58
C GLY A 443 -10.11 19.55 7.12
N VAL A 444 -9.01 19.54 7.87
CA VAL A 444 -8.43 20.77 8.43
C VAL A 444 -7.89 21.65 7.30
N LEU A 445 -7.18 21.08 6.32
CA LEU A 445 -6.66 21.85 5.19
C LEU A 445 -7.79 22.45 4.35
N LEU A 446 -8.81 21.68 3.97
CA LEU A 446 -9.92 22.18 3.14
C LEU A 446 -10.89 23.09 3.90
N SER A 447 -10.87 23.12 5.23
CA SER A 447 -11.58 24.12 6.03
C SER A 447 -10.93 25.52 5.98
N ASN A 448 -9.65 25.59 5.58
CA ASN A 448 -8.94 26.86 5.40
C ASN A 448 -9.18 27.39 3.98
N GLU A 449 -9.81 28.57 3.87
CA GLU A 449 -10.15 29.18 2.57
C GLU A 449 -8.95 29.37 1.63
N THR A 450 -7.74 29.59 2.18
CA THR A 450 -6.53 29.76 1.37
C THR A 450 -6.12 28.44 0.72
N TYR A 451 -6.10 27.37 1.50
CA TYR A 451 -5.71 26.04 1.03
C TYR A 451 -6.79 25.40 0.16
N LEU A 452 -8.07 25.61 0.46
CA LEU A 452 -9.18 25.21 -0.42
C LEU A 452 -9.06 25.84 -1.81
N LYS A 453 -8.75 27.14 -1.87
CA LYS A 453 -8.54 27.83 -3.14
C LYS A 453 -7.31 27.30 -3.89
N GLN A 454 -6.25 26.94 -3.18
CA GLN A 454 -5.05 26.34 -3.76
C GLN A 454 -5.34 24.94 -4.31
N TYR A 455 -6.09 24.12 -3.56
CA TYR A 455 -6.60 22.82 -3.98
C TYR A 455 -7.44 22.90 -5.26
N HIS A 456 -8.33 23.91 -5.39
CA HIS A 456 -9.10 24.12 -6.62
C HIS A 456 -8.29 24.64 -7.81
N GLN A 457 -7.12 25.24 -7.54
CA GLN A 457 -6.26 25.77 -8.60
C GLN A 457 -5.38 24.67 -9.22
N TYR A 458 -4.95 23.72 -8.39
CA TYR A 458 -4.33 22.48 -8.83
C TYR A 458 -5.34 21.62 -9.58
#